data_AF-A0A7C5I6S7-F1
#
_entry.id   AF-A0A7C5I6S7-F1
#
_cell.length_a   1.000
_cell.length_b   1.000
_cell.length_c   1.000
_cell.angle_alpha   90.00
_cell.angle_beta   90.00
_cell.angle_gamma   90.00
#
_symmetry.space_group_name_H-M   'P 1'
#
loop_
_entity.id
_entity.type
_entity.pdbx_description
1 polymer ?
#
loop_
_entity_poly.entity_id
_entity_poly.type
_entity_poly.pdbx_seq_one_letter_code
_entity_poly.pdbx_strand_id
1 'polypeptide(L)'
;MTYTNCVRQSPEFDVQGNHFLGTVGWLQVNRTGYRFRPNLGGGRRGPAEPAFQPVSESFRYDGGPSDHAHVRNFLDCVKSRRDPVVDIDTGFYSVLPCILGVLSIRYGKTYAWDGTKAVPV
;
A
#
# COMPACT_ATOMS: atom_id res chain seq x y z
N MET A 1 -2.96 4.47 9.45
CA MET A 1 -2.15 3.37 8.88
C MET A 1 -1.08 4.00 8.02
N THR A 2 0.19 3.81 8.35
CA THR A 2 1.30 4.39 7.57
C THR A 2 1.82 3.33 6.61
N TYR A 3 1.93 3.70 5.33
CA TYR A 3 2.44 2.85 4.26
C TYR A 3 3.79 3.39 3.79
N THR A 4 4.74 2.50 3.50
CA THR A 4 6.02 2.86 2.90
C THR A 4 6.36 1.86 1.80
N ASN A 5 6.65 2.36 0.59
CA ASN A 5 7.17 1.57 -0.52
C ASN A 5 8.70 1.71 -0.58
N CYS A 6 9.38 1.34 0.49
CA CYS A 6 10.83 1.41 0.58
C CYS A 6 11.34 0.03 0.99
N VAL A 7 12.37 -0.46 0.32
CA VAL A 7 13.30 -1.39 0.98
C VAL A 7 14.01 -0.55 2.03
N ARG A 8 13.53 -0.57 3.28
CA ARG A 8 14.27 0.06 4.37
C ARG A 8 15.59 -0.69 4.46
N GLN A 9 16.72 0.03 4.50
CA GLN A 9 18.05 -0.55 4.75
C GLN A 9 18.19 -0.98 6.22
N SER A 10 17.27 -1.84 6.68
CA SER A 10 17.26 -2.42 8.01
C SER A 10 17.06 -3.92 7.86
N PRO A 11 17.78 -4.75 8.64
CA PRO A 11 17.55 -6.20 8.69
C PRO A 11 16.10 -6.59 9.00
N GLU A 12 15.33 -5.70 9.63
CA GLU A 12 13.92 -5.91 9.94
C GLU A 12 13.00 -5.80 8.72
N PHE A 13 13.45 -5.12 7.66
CA PHE A 13 12.72 -4.82 6.43
C PHE A 13 13.49 -5.34 5.21
N ASP A 14 13.96 -6.59 5.32
CA ASP A 14 14.83 -7.30 4.38
C ASP A 14 14.17 -7.70 3.05
N VAL A 15 12.83 -7.62 2.96
CA VAL A 15 12.08 -8.03 1.76
C VAL A 15 11.34 -6.86 1.14
N GLN A 16 11.46 -6.72 -0.18
CA GLN A 16 10.68 -5.75 -0.96
C GLN A 16 9.18 -5.99 -0.77
N GLY A 17 8.41 -4.91 -0.63
CA GLY A 17 6.96 -4.98 -0.56
C GLY A 17 6.34 -3.87 0.28
N ASN A 18 5.03 -3.99 0.42
CA ASN A 18 4.21 -3.07 1.17
C ASN A 18 4.22 -3.45 2.64
N HIS A 19 4.52 -2.48 3.52
CA HIS A 19 4.52 -2.67 4.96
C HIS A 19 3.35 -1.94 5.60
N PHE A 20 2.61 -2.65 6.43
CA PHE A 20 1.50 -2.14 7.23
C PHE A 20 1.88 -2.25 8.71
N LEU A 21 2.05 -1.11 9.36
CA LEU A 21 2.43 -1.03 10.77
C LEU A 21 1.17 -0.85 11.62
N GLY A 22 0.92 -1.80 12.51
CA GLY A 22 -0.21 -1.80 13.44
C GLY A 22 0.24 -1.79 14.90
N THR A 23 -0.73 -1.69 15.80
CA THR A 23 -0.49 -1.68 17.25
C THR A 23 -0.02 -3.04 17.79
N VAL A 24 -0.42 -4.13 17.13
CA VAL A 24 -0.12 -5.52 17.54
C VAL A 24 1.05 -6.15 16.80
N GLY A 25 1.54 -5.52 15.73
CA GLY A 25 2.55 -6.09 14.85
C GLY A 25 2.60 -5.36 13.52
N TRP A 26 3.36 -5.93 12.59
CA TRP A 26 3.41 -5.45 11.22
C TRP A 26 3.21 -6.59 10.21
N LEU A 27 2.57 -6.24 9.10
CA LEU A 27 2.36 -7.12 7.96
C LEU A 27 3.15 -6.58 6.77
N GLN A 28 3.98 -7.42 6.19
CA GLN A 28 4.60 -7.18 4.89
C GLN A 28 3.92 -8.05 3.84
N VAL A 29 3.59 -7.45 2.70
CA VAL A 29 2.97 -8.15 1.58
C VAL A 29 3.73 -7.80 0.32
N ASN A 30 3.98 -8.80 -0.52
CA ASN A 30 4.49 -8.59 -1.86
C ASN A 30 3.84 -9.57 -2.85
N ARG A 31 4.37 -9.59 -4.07
CA ARG A 31 3.82 -10.39 -5.17
C ARG A 31 4.05 -11.90 -5.01
N THR A 32 4.79 -12.34 -4.00
CA THR A 32 5.20 -13.75 -3.81
C THR A 32 4.99 -14.24 -2.38
N GLY A 33 4.29 -13.49 -1.53
CA GLY A 33 4.15 -13.87 -0.14
C GLY A 33 3.67 -12.75 0.77
N TYR A 34 3.51 -13.12 2.03
CA TYR A 34 3.28 -12.19 3.11
C TYR A 34 3.94 -12.67 4.39
N ARG A 35 4.32 -11.72 5.24
CA ARG A 35 4.95 -11.95 6.54
C ARG A 35 4.26 -11.11 7.59
N PHE A 36 3.78 -11.76 8.65
CA PHE A 36 3.30 -11.08 9.85
C PHE A 36 4.28 -11.28 11.00
N ARG A 37 4.61 -10.19 11.69
CA ARG A 37 5.44 -10.20 12.90
C ARG A 37 4.70 -9.46 14.02
N PRO A 38 4.46 -10.10 15.18
CA PRO A 38 3.89 -9.42 16.32
C PRO A 38 4.88 -8.41 16.92
N ASN A 39 4.36 -7.32 17.49
CA ASN A 39 5.18 -6.40 18.27
C ASN A 39 5.61 -7.12 19.55
N LEU A 40 6.92 -7.17 19.79
CA LEU A 40 7.45 -7.63 21.07
C LEU A 40 7.05 -6.57 22.12
N GLY A 41 6.21 -6.93 23.09
CA GLY A 41 5.68 -6.01 24.09
C GLY A 41 6.81 -5.26 24.82
N GLY A 42 6.94 -3.97 24.54
CA GLY A 42 7.96 -3.08 25.14
C GLY A 42 7.57 -2.56 26.52
N GLY A 43 7.16 -3.43 27.44
CA GLY A 43 6.79 -3.06 28.81
C GLY A 43 7.49 -3.93 29.85
N ARG A 44 7.75 -3.36 31.04
CA ARG A 44 8.39 -3.98 32.23
C ARG A 44 7.68 -5.21 32.82
N ARG A 45 6.82 -5.90 32.08
CA ARG A 45 5.92 -6.93 32.61
C ARG A 45 5.96 -8.20 31.77
N GLY A 46 7.08 -8.92 31.82
CA GLY A 46 7.25 -10.28 31.28
C GLY A 46 6.98 -10.42 29.78
N PRO A 47 7.22 -11.61 29.19
CA PRO A 47 6.80 -11.87 27.84
C PRO A 47 5.27 -11.97 27.84
N ALA A 48 4.59 -10.92 27.36
CA ALA A 48 3.20 -11.05 26.94
C ALA A 48 3.19 -11.99 25.73
N GLU A 49 2.37 -13.05 25.78
CA GLU A 49 2.15 -13.87 24.60
C GLU A 49 1.70 -12.97 23.44
N PRO A 50 2.30 -13.12 22.25
CA PRO A 50 1.92 -12.28 21.12
C PRO A 50 0.47 -12.58 20.76
N ALA A 51 -0.32 -11.53 20.52
CA ALA A 51 -1.72 -11.66 20.12
C ALA A 51 -1.93 -12.50 18.84
N PHE A 52 -0.89 -12.64 18.03
CA PHE A 52 -0.86 -13.45 16.81
C PHE A 52 0.49 -14.15 16.68
N GLN A 53 0.47 -15.40 16.23
CA GLN A 53 1.70 -16.11 15.89
C GLN A 53 2.36 -15.48 14.66
N PRO A 54 3.70 -15.41 14.61
CA PRO A 54 4.40 -14.99 13.40
C PRO A 54 4.04 -15.90 12.23
N VAL A 55 3.76 -15.31 11.07
CA VAL A 55 3.48 -16.05 9.82
C VAL A 55 4.46 -15.59 8.75
N SER A 56 4.93 -16.52 7.94
CA SER A 56 5.73 -16.22 6.75
C SER A 56 5.36 -17.23 5.68
N GLU A 57 4.51 -16.79 4.75
CA GLU A 57 4.07 -17.61 3.63
C GLU A 57 4.64 -17.06 2.33
N SER A 58 5.03 -17.99 1.46
CA SER A 58 5.44 -17.70 0.10
C SER A 58 4.57 -18.47 -0.88
N PHE A 59 4.29 -17.83 -2.00
CA PHE A 59 3.57 -18.42 -3.12
C PHE A 59 4.25 -18.05 -4.42
N ARG A 60 4.02 -18.85 -5.46
CA ARG A 60 4.56 -18.60 -6.78
C ARG A 60 4.02 -17.27 -7.31
N TYR A 61 4.89 -16.43 -7.84
CA TYR A 61 4.45 -15.24 -8.56
C TYR A 61 3.60 -15.65 -9.75
N ASP A 62 2.36 -15.16 -9.79
CA ASP A 62 1.48 -15.30 -10.93
C ASP A 62 1.21 -13.93 -11.55
N GLY A 63 2.17 -13.47 -12.37
CA GLY A 63 2.19 -12.12 -12.92
C GLY A 63 1.41 -11.91 -14.21
N GLY A 64 1.11 -12.99 -14.93
CA GLY A 64 0.37 -12.93 -16.20
C GLY A 64 -1.14 -12.67 -16.05
N PRO A 65 -1.84 -13.24 -15.06
CA PRO A 65 -3.29 -13.11 -14.97
C PRO A 65 -3.76 -11.69 -14.70
N SER A 66 -3.06 -10.92 -13.87
CA SER A 66 -3.54 -9.60 -13.44
C SER A 66 -3.55 -8.59 -14.58
N ASP A 67 -2.46 -8.47 -15.34
CA ASP A 67 -2.38 -7.51 -16.46
C ASP A 67 -3.34 -7.90 -17.58
N HIS A 68 -3.43 -9.19 -17.90
CA HIS A 68 -4.38 -9.70 -18.89
C HIS A 68 -5.83 -9.49 -18.45
N ALA A 69 -6.14 -9.67 -17.16
CA ALA A 69 -7.45 -9.41 -16.59
C ALA A 69 -7.81 -7.91 -16.65
N HIS A 70 -6.87 -7.01 -16.37
CA HIS A 70 -7.09 -5.57 -16.49
C HIS A 70 -7.38 -5.16 -17.94
N VAL A 71 -6.59 -5.64 -18.90
CA VAL A 71 -6.82 -5.39 -20.33
C VAL A 71 -8.17 -5.95 -20.77
N ARG A 72 -8.51 -7.18 -20.34
CA ARG A 72 -9.78 -7.80 -20.68
C ARG A 72 -10.96 -7.00 -20.13
N ASN A 73 -10.88 -6.58 -18.87
CA ASN A 73 -11.91 -5.75 -18.24
C ASN A 73 -12.14 -4.46 -19.03
N PHE A 74 -11.08 -3.75 -19.40
CA PHE A 74 -11.19 -2.53 -20.20
C PHE A 74 -11.92 -2.78 -21.53
N LEU A 75 -11.53 -3.80 -22.29
CA LEU A 75 -12.16 -4.12 -23.58
C LEU A 75 -13.63 -4.51 -23.43
N ASP A 76 -13.99 -5.22 -22.36
CA ASP A 76 -15.38 -5.59 -22.06
C ASP A 76 -16.23 -4.38 -21.69
N CYS A 77 -15.67 -3.44 -20.92
CA CYS A 77 -16.30 -2.18 -20.56
C CYS A 77 -16.53 -1.29 -21.79
N VAL A 78 -15.56 -1.21 -22.71
CA VAL A 78 -15.72 -0.51 -24.00
C VAL A 78 -16.88 -1.08 -24.82
N LYS A 79 -16.95 -2.41 -24.95
CA LYS A 79 -18.04 -3.09 -25.69
C LYS A 79 -19.41 -2.90 -25.03
N SER A 80 -19.45 -3.03 -23.71
CA SER A 80 -20.69 -2.98 -22.94
C SER A 80 -21.14 -1.57 -22.57
N ARG A 81 -20.31 -0.55 -22.84
CA ARG A 81 -20.53 0.85 -22.46
C ARG A 81 -20.74 1.02 -20.95
N ARG A 82 -19.96 0.28 -20.15
CA ARG A 82 -19.91 0.40 -18.68
C ARG A 82 -18.56 0.94 -18.25
N ASP A 83 -18.49 1.41 -17.02
CA ASP A 83 -17.23 1.85 -16.44
C ASP A 83 -16.28 0.66 -16.18
N PRO A 84 -14.97 0.83 -16.40
CA PRO A 84 -13.95 -0.14 -15.98
C PRO A 84 -13.93 -0.31 -14.46
N VAL A 85 -13.29 -1.39 -13.98
CA VAL A 85 -13.10 -1.63 -12.53
C VAL A 85 -12.39 -0.46 -11.84
N VAL A 86 -11.51 0.24 -12.56
CA VAL A 86 -10.89 1.49 -12.12
C VAL A 86 -11.48 2.62 -12.95
N ASP A 87 -12.49 3.29 -12.39
CA ASP A 87 -13.09 4.48 -12.99
C ASP A 87 -12.14 5.70 -12.94
N ILE A 88 -12.60 6.81 -13.53
CA ILE A 88 -11.80 8.03 -13.63
C ILE A 88 -11.47 8.64 -12.26
N ASP A 89 -12.41 8.57 -11.32
CA ASP A 89 -12.23 9.14 -9.98
C ASP A 89 -11.20 8.34 -9.20
N THR A 90 -11.29 7.01 -9.23
CA THR A 90 -10.28 6.12 -8.64
C THR A 90 -8.90 6.40 -9.26
N GLY A 91 -8.85 6.56 -10.58
CA GLY A 91 -7.63 6.97 -11.29
C GLY A 91 -7.07 8.30 -10.77
N PHE A 92 -7.90 9.33 -10.65
CA PHE A 92 -7.51 10.64 -10.11
C PHE A 92 -6.98 10.53 -8.67
N TYR A 93 -7.72 9.89 -7.78
CA TYR A 93 -7.33 9.75 -6.37
C TYR A 93 -6.05 8.93 -6.18
N SER A 94 -5.76 8.00 -7.09
CA SER A 94 -4.49 7.26 -7.07
C SER A 94 -3.27 8.13 -7.36
N VAL A 95 -3.42 9.16 -8.20
CA VAL A 95 -2.33 10.07 -8.63
C VAL A 95 -2.28 11.35 -7.79
N LEU A 96 -3.38 11.69 -7.11
CA LEU A 96 -3.49 12.87 -6.27
C LEU A 96 -2.32 13.07 -5.29
N PRO A 97 -1.85 12.06 -4.53
CA PRO A 97 -0.69 12.23 -3.64
C PRO A 97 0.59 12.64 -4.37
N CYS A 98 0.81 12.13 -5.59
CA CYS A 98 1.96 12.50 -6.42
C CYS A 98 1.86 13.97 -6.85
N ILE A 99 0.67 14.41 -7.26
CA ILE A 99 0.40 15.81 -7.63
C ILE A 99 0.65 16.75 -6.43
N LEU A 100 0.12 16.39 -5.25
CA LEU A 100 0.36 17.16 -4.01
C LEU A 100 1.86 17.20 -3.65
N GLY A 101 2.58 16.10 -3.87
CA GLY A 101 4.04 16.05 -3.70
C GLY A 101 4.78 17.00 -4.63
N VAL A 102 4.39 17.04 -5.92
CA VAL A 102 4.96 17.99 -6.89
C VAL A 102 4.71 19.44 -6.48
N LEU A 103 3.49 19.77 -6.04
CA LEU A 103 3.17 21.10 -5.52
C LEU A 103 4.03 21.45 -4.31
N SER A 104 4.24 20.47 -3.41
CA SER A 104 4.98 20.68 -2.19
C SER A 104 6.45 21.01 -2.45
N ILE A 105 7.09 20.27 -3.37
CA ILE A 105 8.47 20.52 -3.80
C ILE A 105 8.57 21.87 -4.51
N ARG A 106 7.65 22.16 -5.43
CA ARG A 106 7.70 23.37 -6.26
C ARG A 106 7.56 24.65 -5.45
N TYR A 107 6.71 24.64 -4.42
CA TYR A 107 6.36 25.85 -3.66
C TYR A 107 6.90 25.86 -2.23
N GLY A 108 7.61 24.82 -1.79
CA GLY A 108 8.19 24.75 -0.44
C GLY A 108 7.16 24.78 0.69
N LYS A 109 5.94 24.26 0.44
CA LYS A 109 4.83 24.22 1.40
C LYS A 109 4.19 22.84 1.40
N THR A 110 3.59 22.42 2.50
CA THR A 110 2.76 21.22 2.50
C THR A 110 1.40 21.52 1.89
N TYR A 111 0.84 20.61 1.10
CA TYR A 111 -0.50 20.73 0.53
C TYR A 111 -1.38 19.56 0.98
N ALA A 112 -2.64 19.86 1.29
CA ALA A 112 -3.71 18.90 1.53
C ALA A 112 -4.79 19.02 0.44
N TRP A 113 -5.59 17.98 0.27
CA TRP A 113 -6.78 18.01 -0.60
C TRP A 113 -8.02 18.29 0.24
N ASP A 114 -8.81 19.31 -0.15
CA ASP A 114 -10.05 19.69 0.56
C ASP A 114 -11.32 19.04 -0.02
N GLY A 115 -11.18 18.13 -0.99
CA GLY A 115 -12.29 17.55 -1.76
C GLY A 115 -12.49 18.22 -3.12
N THR A 116 -11.97 19.43 -3.32
CA THR A 116 -12.11 20.21 -4.56
C THR A 116 -10.79 20.70 -5.15
N LYS A 117 -9.83 21.07 -4.30
CA LYS A 117 -8.53 21.60 -4.69
C LYS A 117 -7.43 21.29 -3.67
N ALA A 118 -6.19 21.49 -4.11
CA ALA A 118 -5.04 21.48 -3.23
C ALA A 118 -4.96 22.80 -2.45
N VAL A 119 -4.87 22.71 -1.12
CA VAL A 119 -4.76 23.85 -0.20
C VAL A 119 -3.46 23.74 0.60
N PRO A 120 -2.68 24.84 0.77
CA PRO A 120 -1.54 24.83 1.68
C PRO A 120 -1.97 24.52 3.11
N VAL A 121 -1.15 23.74 3.83
CA VAL A 121 -1.30 23.41 5.25
C VAL A 121 -0.35 24.27 6.07
#